data_AF-A0A821UJ25-F1
#
_entry.id   AF-A0A821UJ25-F1
#
_cell.length_a   1.000
_cell.length_b   1.000
_cell.length_c   1.000
_cell.angle_alpha   90.00
_cell.angle_beta   90.00
_cell.angle_gamma   90.00
#
_symmetry.space_group_name_H-M   'P 1'
#
loop_
_entity.id
_entity.type
_entity.pdbx_description
1 polymer ?
#
loop_
_entity_poly.entity_id
_entity_poly.type
_entity_poly.pdbx_seq_one_letter_code
_entity_poly.pdbx_strand_id
1 'polypeptide(L)' 'MISCNIDCFDECVEAFKDAYGVFAMTNYWECGMTKEYEQGMNMVNAAKQQGVRHFIWSSLPDTKAISNGQLDLPHY' A
#
# COMPACT_ATOMS: atom_id res chain seq x y z
N MET A 1 13.07 15.44 9.18
CA MET A 1 12.31 14.18 9.29
C MET A 1 10.86 14.52 9.00
N ILE A 2 10.25 13.87 8.03
CA ILE A 2 8.83 14.05 7.69
C ILE A 2 8.05 12.98 8.48
N SER A 3 6.88 13.35 9.00
CA SER A 3 5.92 12.39 9.58
C SER A 3 4.84 12.12 8.55
N CYS A 4 4.34 10.89 8.48
CA CYS A 4 3.27 10.50 7.58
C CYS A 4 2.46 9.37 8.22
N ASN A 5 1.16 9.58 8.38
CA ASN A 5 0.20 8.52 8.59
C ASN A 5 -0.36 8.04 7.24
N ILE A 6 -0.14 6.77 6.89
CA ILE A 6 -0.59 6.19 5.62
C ILE A 6 -2.12 6.01 5.51
N ASP A 7 -2.84 6.20 6.62
CA ASP A 7 -4.30 6.35 6.59
C ASP A 7 -4.74 7.68 5.93
N CYS A 8 -3.84 8.68 5.85
CA CYS A 8 -4.11 10.00 5.30
C CYS A 8 -3.47 10.14 3.92
N PHE A 9 -4.30 10.32 2.89
CA PHE A 9 -3.84 10.52 1.52
C PHE A 9 -2.96 11.75 1.37
N ASP A 10 -3.37 12.89 1.93
CA ASP A 10 -2.65 14.16 1.78
C ASP A 10 -1.26 14.11 2.44
N GLU A 11 -1.13 13.42 3.57
CA GLU A 11 0.18 13.18 4.19
C GLU A 11 1.09 12.31 3.31
N CYS A 12 0.54 11.29 2.65
CA CYS A 12 1.30 10.49 1.68
C CYS A 12 1.78 11.34 0.49
N VAL A 13 0.91 12.22 -0.02
CA VAL A 13 1.23 13.14 -1.12
C VAL A 13 2.38 14.05 -0.73
N GLU A 14 2.36 14.65 0.46
CA GLU A 14 3.44 15.52 0.92
C GLU A 14 4.73 14.73 1.20
N ALA A 15 4.62 13.53 1.78
CA ALA A 15 5.77 12.68 2.08
C ALA A 15 6.51 12.19 0.82
N PHE A 16 5.81 12.04 -0.31
CA PHE A 16 6.39 11.55 -1.56
C PHE A 16 6.88 12.64 -2.50
N LYS A 17 6.72 13.91 -2.12
CA LYS A 17 7.19 15.05 -2.89
C LYS A 17 8.70 14.94 -3.16
N ASP A 18 9.07 15.15 -4.42
CA ASP A 18 10.45 15.08 -4.94
C ASP A 18 11.15 13.71 -4.80
N ALA A 19 10.42 12.66 -4.37
CA ALA A 19 10.98 11.32 -4.24
C ALA A 19 11.17 10.65 -5.62
N TYR A 20 12.36 10.10 -5.86
CA TYR A 20 12.60 9.28 -7.07
C TYR A 20 11.86 7.94 -7.01
N GLY A 21 11.89 7.30 -5.83
CA GLY A 21 11.29 6.00 -5.61
C GLY A 21 10.72 5.83 -4.21
N VAL A 22 9.78 4.90 -4.08
CA VAL A 22 9.07 4.58 -2.85
C VAL A 22 9.07 3.06 -2.66
N PHE A 23 9.45 2.59 -1.49
CA PHE A 23 9.16 1.24 -1.02
C PHE A 23 7.94 1.32 -0.10
N ALA A 24 6.85 0.66 -0.47
CA ALA A 24 5.58 0.73 0.24
C ALA A 24 5.19 -0.65 0.79
N MET A 25 4.72 -0.65 2.04
CA MET A 25 4.37 -1.82 2.83
C MET A 25 3.25 -1.43 3.81
N THR A 26 2.35 -2.38 4.07
CA THR A 26 1.29 -2.27 5.06
C THR A 26 1.43 -3.34 6.13
N ASN A 27 0.73 -3.16 7.26
CA ASN A 27 0.70 -4.11 8.35
C ASN A 27 -0.74 -4.59 8.62
N TYR A 28 -1.16 -5.65 7.93
CA TYR A 28 -2.47 -6.29 8.14
C TYR A 28 -2.83 -6.54 9.61
N TRP A 29 -1.86 -6.99 10.41
CA TRP A 29 -2.12 -7.37 11.81
C TRP A 29 -2.54 -6.21 12.70
N GLU A 30 -2.33 -4.96 12.25
CA GLU A 30 -2.71 -3.75 12.98
C GLU A 30 -4.09 -3.23 12.56
N CYS A 31 -4.48 -3.40 11.30
CA CYS A 31 -5.62 -2.67 10.73
C CYS A 31 -6.67 -3.54 10.01
N GLY A 32 -6.34 -4.80 9.69
CA GLY A 32 -7.21 -5.71 8.94
C GLY A 32 -7.36 -5.34 7.46
N MET A 33 -8.04 -6.22 6.71
CA MET A 33 -8.06 -6.19 5.23
C MET A 33 -8.60 -4.89 4.63
N THR A 34 -9.73 -4.37 5.12
CA THR A 34 -10.35 -3.16 4.55
C THR A 34 -9.42 -1.96 4.65
N LYS A 35 -8.82 -1.77 5.82
CA LYS A 35 -7.97 -0.61 6.08
C LYS A 35 -6.59 -0.77 5.46
N GLU A 36 -6.06 -1.99 5.41
CA GLU A 36 -4.84 -2.29 4.67
C GLU A 36 -4.98 -1.95 3.18
N TYR A 37 -6.12 -2.28 2.58
CA TYR A 37 -6.42 -1.92 1.19
C TYR A 37 -6.45 -0.40 0.99
N GLU A 38 -7.13 0.34 1.87
CA GLU A 38 -7.19 1.81 1.83
C GLU A 38 -5.79 2.45 1.94
N GLN A 39 -4.96 1.98 2.87
CA GLN A 39 -3.57 2.42 3.03
C GLN A 39 -2.73 2.17 1.76
N GLY A 40 -2.85 0.98 1.18
CA GLY A 40 -2.19 0.66 -0.09
C GLY A 40 -2.62 1.60 -1.22
N MET A 41 -3.92 1.85 -1.34
CA MET A 41 -4.47 2.77 -2.35
C MET A 41 -4.01 4.21 -2.15
N ASN A 42 -3.92 4.69 -0.90
CA ASN A 42 -3.39 6.02 -0.60
C ASN A 42 -1.95 6.15 -1.10
N MET A 43 -1.09 5.19 -0.80
CA MET A 43 0.31 5.23 -1.21
C MET A 43 0.47 5.11 -2.73
N VAL A 44 -0.26 4.21 -3.39
CA VAL A 44 -0.18 4.05 -4.86
C VAL A 44 -0.64 5.33 -5.57
N ASN A 45 -1.76 5.91 -5.14
CA ASN A 45 -2.29 7.13 -5.74
C ASN A 45 -1.40 8.35 -5.46
N ALA A 46 -0.86 8.48 -4.25
CA ALA A 46 0.05 9.56 -3.90
C ALA A 46 1.35 9.48 -4.71
N ALA A 47 1.91 8.27 -4.88
CA ALA A 47 3.12 8.06 -5.67
C ALA A 47 2.88 8.43 -7.14
N LYS A 48 1.71 8.07 -7.70
CA LYS A 48 1.30 8.46 -9.04
C LYS A 48 1.14 9.98 -9.16
N GLN A 49 0.52 10.64 -8.18
CA GLN A 49 0.31 12.09 -8.18
C GLN A 49 1.63 12.87 -8.12
N GLN A 50 2.59 12.42 -7.30
CA GLN A 50 3.91 13.07 -7.18
C GLN A 50 4.89 12.69 -8.30
N GLY A 51 4.49 11.83 -9.23
CA GLY A 51 5.36 11.42 -10.34
C GLY A 51 6.55 10.57 -9.91
N VAL A 52 6.40 9.77 -8.84
CA VAL A 52 7.40 8.81 -8.39
C VAL A 52 7.75 7.87 -9.53
N ARG A 53 9.04 7.70 -9.82
CA ARG A 53 9.51 6.96 -10.99
C ARG A 53 9.67 5.47 -10.74
N HIS A 54 9.94 5.09 -9.50
CA HIS A 54 10.14 3.69 -9.13
C HIS A 54 9.39 3.35 -7.85
N PHE A 55 8.31 2.59 -7.97
CA PHE A 55 7.49 2.16 -6.84
C PHE A 55 7.66 0.66 -6.61
N ILE A 56 8.16 0.28 -5.43
CA ILE A 56 8.34 -1.10 -5.00
C ILE A 56 7.25 -1.43 -3.99
N TRP A 57 6.43 -2.43 -4.28
CA TRP A 57 5.31 -2.84 -3.44
C TRP A 57 5.59 -4.18 -2.75
N SER A 58 5.49 -4.20 -1.42
CA SER A 58 5.57 -5.44 -0.63
C SER A 58 4.20 -6.13 -0.62
N SER A 59 3.93 -6.93 -1.65
CA SER A 59 2.67 -7.69 -1.78
C SER A 59 2.76 -9.13 -1.31
N LEU A 60 1.59 -9.75 -1.14
CA LEU A 60 1.40 -11.19 -1.20
C LEU A 60 0.51 -11.55 -2.41
N PRO A 61 0.62 -12.77 -2.99
CA PRO A 61 -0.32 -13.26 -3.99
C PRO A 61 -1.73 -13.45 -3.41
N ASP A 62 -2.77 -13.24 -4.20
CA ASP A 62 -4.15 -13.59 -3.83
C ASP A 62 -4.30 -15.13 -3.79
N THR A 63 -4.31 -15.73 -2.59
CA THR A 63 -4.37 -17.18 -2.40
C THR A 63 -5.66 -17.77 -2.94
N LYS A 64 -6.79 -17.06 -2.79
CA LYS A 64 -8.08 -17.52 -3.31
C LYS A 64 -8.07 -17.62 -4.82
N ALA A 65 -7.50 -16.63 -5.50
CA ALA A 65 -7.36 -16.63 -6.95
C ALA A 65 -6.41 -17.74 -7.43
N ILE A 66 -5.20 -17.85 -6.87
CA ILE A 66 -4.21 -18.84 -7.33
C ILE A 66 -4.60 -20.29 -6.99
N SER A 67 -5.41 -20.48 -5.95
CA SER A 67 -5.93 -21.80 -5.56
C SER A 67 -7.24 -22.18 -6.26
N ASN A 68 -7.77 -21.32 -7.15
CA ASN A 68 -9.09 -21.48 -7.75
C ASN A 68 -10.20 -21.71 -6.69
N GLY A 69 -10.13 -20.98 -5.58
CA GLY A 69 -11.11 -21.03 -4.50
C GLY A 69 -11.01 -22.24 -3.56
N GLN A 70 -9.96 -23.07 -3.68
CA GLN A 70 -9.74 -24.19 -2.76
C GLN A 70 -9.25 -23.74 -1.38
N LEU A 71 -8.56 -22.61 -1.31
CA LEU A 71 -8.06 -22.02 -0.06
C LEU A 71 -8.72 -20.65 0.15
N ASP A 72 -9.33 -20.48 1.32
CA ASP A 72 -9.93 -19.23 1.78
C ASP A 72 -9.23 -18.83 3.10
N LEU A 73 -8.22 -17.98 2.97
CA LEU A 73 -7.40 -17.54 4.11
C LEU A 73 -7.89 -16.19 4.64
N PRO A 74 -7.71 -15.89 5.94
CA PRO A 74 -8.09 -14.60 6.52
C PRO A 74 -7.34 -13.39 5.92
N HIS A 75 -6.16 -13.64 5.37
CA HIS A 75 -5.27 -12.69 4.72
C HIS A 75 -4.58 -13.38 3.54
N TYR A 76 -4.29 -12.59 2.50
CA TYR A 76 -4.05 -13.00 1.11
C TYR A 76 -3.70 -14.46 0.86
#